data_AF-A0A0S7YDP2-F1
#
_entry.id   AF-A0A0S7YDP2-F1
#
_cell.length_a   1.000
_cell.length_b   1.000
_cell.length_c   1.000
_cell.angle_alpha   90.00
_cell.angle_beta   90.00
_cell.angle_gamma   90.00
#
_symmetry.space_group_name_H-M   'P 1'
#
loop_
_entity.id
_entity.type
_entity.pdbx_description
1 polymer ?
#
loop_
_entity_poly.entity_id
_entity_poly.type
_entity_poly.pdbx_seq_one_letter_code
_entity_poly.pdbx_strand_id
1 'polypeptide(L)'
;CFLTPMLKRLKDIDLSDMQSEVFWQWVEGESTKNYAIDPLSPFRVRGGQRIPALYDFSTATDFYSYILTGLSFLAHQLGLGGLVIILDEVETITHTWNYSDYTRGLNFLEGLTRSALNCAELKRIESRMLHNRVRPTPYSYREPHLLLILATTPTHGLRGLEELKNLIDKKTYLRNFTEAEIEVIYDNLLEVYKCAYPHFSIDASRRENIFKAALQRSKRELREFIKFSSEAFDWFRLSSAENTE
;
A
#
# COMPACT_ATOMS: atom_id res chain seq x y z
N CYS A 1 17.12 5.04 16.36
CA CYS A 1 16.30 6.21 15.97
C CYS A 1 16.89 6.81 14.70
N PHE A 2 16.13 6.86 13.61
CA PHE A 2 16.59 7.22 12.24
C PHE A 2 16.66 8.74 12.01
N LEU A 3 15.56 9.45 12.28
CA LEU A 3 15.43 10.90 12.10
C LEU A 3 16.24 11.73 13.08
N THR A 4 16.44 11.27 14.32
CA THR A 4 17.17 12.08 15.32
C THR A 4 18.65 12.29 14.95
N PRO A 5 19.41 11.25 14.56
CA PRO A 5 20.75 11.42 14.00
C PRO A 5 20.77 12.20 12.69
N MET A 6 19.80 11.96 11.80
CA MET A 6 19.66 12.66 10.52
C MET A 6 19.48 14.17 10.72
N LEU A 7 18.53 14.58 11.58
CA LEU A 7 18.30 15.99 11.92
C LEU A 7 19.48 16.65 12.64
N LYS A 8 20.25 15.88 13.41
CA LYS A 8 21.52 16.39 13.98
C LYS A 8 22.55 16.62 12.89
N ARG A 9 22.73 15.66 11.97
CA ARG A 9 23.69 15.76 10.87
C ARG A 9 23.35 16.90 9.92
N LEU A 10 22.07 17.14 9.63
CA LEU A 10 21.60 18.29 8.83
C LEU A 10 22.07 19.64 9.38
N LYS A 11 22.20 19.80 10.70
CA LYS A 11 22.67 21.05 11.31
C LYS A 11 24.16 21.29 11.10
N ASP A 12 24.92 20.22 10.89
CA ASP A 12 26.38 20.22 10.80
C ASP A 12 26.85 19.91 9.36
N ILE A 13 25.97 20.01 8.36
CA ILE A 13 26.28 19.74 6.96
C ILE A 13 26.96 20.95 6.33
N ASP A 14 28.16 20.71 5.79
CA ASP A 14 28.84 21.62 4.88
C ASP A 14 28.48 21.22 3.45
N LEU A 15 27.75 22.07 2.73
CA LEU A 15 27.29 21.79 1.35
C LEU A 15 28.44 21.59 0.36
N SER A 16 29.67 21.96 0.71
CA SER A 16 30.87 21.73 -0.11
C SER A 16 31.55 20.38 0.14
N ASP A 17 31.15 19.64 1.18
CA ASP A 17 31.71 18.33 1.53
C ASP A 17 31.04 17.20 0.73
N MET A 18 31.84 16.32 0.12
CA MET A 18 31.39 15.10 -0.54
C MET A 18 30.58 14.19 0.40
N GLN A 19 30.80 14.25 1.72
CA GLN A 19 29.98 13.51 2.69
C GLN A 19 28.54 14.03 2.77
N SER A 20 28.30 15.28 2.42
CA SER A 20 26.97 15.88 2.38
C SER A 20 26.18 15.37 1.19
N GLU A 21 26.83 15.17 0.03
CA GLU A 21 26.19 14.57 -1.14
C GLU A 21 25.71 13.14 -0.85
N VAL A 22 26.57 12.30 -0.25
CA VAL A 22 26.18 10.92 0.11
C VAL A 22 25.07 10.89 1.16
N PHE A 23 25.03 11.89 2.04
CA PHE A 23 23.92 12.04 2.98
C PHE A 23 22.61 12.42 2.25
N TRP A 24 22.66 13.32 1.26
CA TRP A 24 21.48 13.72 0.48
C TRP A 24 20.97 12.59 -0.43
N GLN A 25 21.85 11.91 -1.15
CA GLN A 25 21.53 10.70 -1.91
C GLN A 25 20.82 9.65 -1.03
N TRP A 26 21.29 9.48 0.21
CA TRP A 26 20.63 8.62 1.17
C TRP A 26 19.24 9.15 1.61
N VAL A 27 19.08 10.45 1.85
CA VAL A 27 17.76 11.08 2.14
C VAL A 27 16.80 10.88 0.96
N GLU A 28 17.32 10.94 -0.26
CA GLU A 28 16.58 10.73 -1.52
C GLU A 28 16.23 9.25 -1.78
N GLY A 29 16.74 8.33 -0.96
CA GLY A 29 16.42 6.91 -1.03
C GLY A 29 17.33 6.11 -1.97
N GLU A 30 18.47 6.65 -2.38
CA GLU A 30 19.48 5.82 -3.06
C GLU A 30 20.00 4.72 -2.12
N SER A 31 20.25 3.54 -2.70
CA SER A 31 20.78 2.39 -1.98
C SER A 31 22.25 2.63 -1.61
N THR A 32 22.47 3.32 -0.49
CA THR A 32 23.82 3.62 0.01
C THR A 32 24.48 2.43 0.75
N LYS A 33 23.87 1.24 0.64
CA LYS A 33 24.32 -0.01 1.28
C LYS A 33 25.77 -0.34 0.91
N ASN A 34 26.14 -0.15 -0.36
CA ASN A 34 27.50 -0.37 -0.85
C ASN A 34 28.48 0.70 -0.34
N TYR A 35 28.01 1.88 0.03
CA TYR A 35 28.84 2.99 0.53
C TYR A 35 29.11 2.88 2.03
N ALA A 36 28.16 2.31 2.78
CA ALA A 36 28.19 2.26 4.24
C ALA A 36 28.79 0.96 4.80
N ILE A 37 28.62 -0.17 4.11
CA ILE A 37 28.86 -1.50 4.69
C ILE A 37 30.01 -2.26 4.00
N ASP A 38 30.21 -2.07 2.69
CA ASP A 38 31.28 -2.75 1.95
C ASP A 38 32.64 -2.06 2.20
N PRO A 39 33.60 -2.74 2.87
CA PRO A 39 34.92 -2.17 3.14
C PRO A 39 35.75 -1.89 1.89
N LEU A 40 35.43 -2.58 0.77
CA LEU A 40 36.18 -2.59 -0.49
C LEU A 40 35.53 -1.72 -1.57
N SER A 41 34.35 -1.16 -1.31
CA SER A 41 33.66 -0.29 -2.26
C SER A 41 34.50 0.96 -2.57
N PRO A 42 34.72 1.30 -3.86
CA PRO A 42 35.46 2.51 -4.25
C PRO A 42 34.72 3.81 -3.84
N PHE A 43 33.45 3.69 -3.47
CA PHE A 43 32.58 4.77 -3.04
C PHE A 43 32.36 4.75 -1.52
N ARG A 44 33.21 4.03 -0.76
CA ARG A 44 33.09 3.95 0.70
C ARG A 44 33.31 5.33 1.33
N VAL A 45 32.34 5.77 2.13
CA VAL A 45 32.46 7.02 2.89
C VAL A 45 32.98 6.73 4.29
N ARG A 46 34.06 7.39 4.70
CA ARG A 46 34.57 7.29 6.07
C ARG A 46 33.53 7.84 7.04
N GLY A 47 32.98 6.97 7.89
CA GLY A 47 31.86 7.33 8.77
C GLY A 47 30.47 7.02 8.19
N GLY A 48 30.37 6.47 6.97
CA GLY A 48 29.10 6.03 6.36
C GLY A 48 28.31 5.02 7.20
N GLN A 49 28.98 4.28 8.08
CA GLN A 49 28.36 3.40 9.09
C GLN A 49 27.47 4.16 10.10
N ARG A 50 27.65 5.49 10.21
CA ARG A 50 26.82 6.37 11.06
C ARG A 50 25.57 6.84 10.34
N ILE A 51 25.51 6.72 9.00
CA ILE A 51 24.33 7.02 8.19
C ILE A 51 23.31 5.89 8.44
N PRO A 52 22.05 6.19 8.78
CA PRO A 52 21.06 5.15 9.07
C PRO A 52 20.66 4.35 7.81
N ALA A 53 21.34 3.25 7.48
CA ALA A 53 20.96 2.45 6.32
C ALA A 53 19.67 1.64 6.55
N LEU A 54 18.87 1.44 5.49
CA LEU A 54 17.88 0.37 5.43
C LEU A 54 18.66 -0.95 5.26
N TYR A 55 18.55 -1.83 6.25
CA TYR A 55 19.36 -3.04 6.29
C TYR A 55 18.59 -4.24 5.74
N ASP A 56 19.18 -4.97 4.80
CA ASP A 56 18.58 -6.14 4.12
C ASP A 56 18.42 -7.40 5.00
N PHE A 57 18.83 -7.35 6.27
CA PHE A 57 19.01 -8.54 7.10
C PHE A 57 17.93 -8.78 8.18
N SER A 58 16.85 -7.99 8.26
CA SER A 58 15.73 -8.34 9.16
C SER A 58 14.39 -7.68 8.82
N THR A 59 13.37 -8.04 9.60
CA THR A 59 12.14 -7.26 9.79
C THR A 59 12.48 -5.82 10.16
N ALA A 60 12.44 -4.91 9.20
CA ALA A 60 12.64 -3.48 9.40
C ALA A 60 11.32 -2.76 9.73
N THR A 61 10.41 -3.49 10.36
CA THR A 61 9.04 -3.09 10.66
C THR A 61 8.96 -1.84 11.51
N ASP A 62 9.76 -1.81 12.58
CA ASP A 62 9.93 -0.68 13.48
C ASP A 62 10.56 0.52 12.76
N PHE A 63 11.56 0.28 11.93
CA PHE A 63 12.20 1.31 11.11
C PHE A 63 11.23 2.00 10.15
N TYR A 64 10.49 1.23 9.35
CA TYR A 64 9.54 1.79 8.40
C TYR A 64 8.43 2.56 9.11
N SER A 65 7.90 2.02 10.21
CA SER A 65 6.91 2.73 11.02
C SER A 65 7.46 4.03 11.59
N TYR A 66 8.71 4.03 12.08
CA TYR A 66 9.37 5.22 12.63
C TYR A 66 9.61 6.30 11.57
N ILE A 67 9.97 5.90 10.34
CA ILE A 67 10.15 6.82 9.22
C ILE A 67 8.80 7.43 8.85
N LEU A 68 7.76 6.62 8.62
CA LEU A 68 6.43 7.08 8.21
C LEU A 68 5.79 8.01 9.25
N THR A 69 5.86 7.65 10.53
CA THR A 69 5.37 8.49 11.64
C THR A 69 6.17 9.77 11.78
N GLY A 70 7.46 9.73 11.48
CA GLY A 70 8.28 10.92 11.54
C GLY A 70 8.09 11.86 10.36
N LEU A 71 7.88 11.33 9.16
CA LEU A 71 7.45 12.11 8.00
C LEU A 71 6.09 12.78 8.26
N SER A 72 5.15 12.05 8.87
CA SER A 72 3.84 12.59 9.22
C SER A 72 3.94 13.72 10.25
N PHE A 73 4.80 13.56 11.27
CA PHE A 73 5.14 14.63 12.21
C PHE A 73 5.76 15.84 11.51
N LEU A 74 6.77 15.64 10.65
CA LEU A 74 7.45 16.73 9.95
C LEU A 74 6.51 17.49 9.01
N ALA A 75 5.66 16.79 8.25
CA ALA A 75 4.64 17.41 7.42
C ALA A 75 3.70 18.30 8.26
N HIS A 76 3.31 17.83 9.45
CA HIS A 76 2.51 18.64 10.36
C HIS A 76 3.26 19.88 10.88
N GLN A 77 4.55 19.76 11.21
CA GLN A 77 5.38 20.90 11.62
C GLN A 77 5.52 21.97 10.52
N LEU A 78 5.35 21.59 9.24
CA LEU A 78 5.32 22.53 8.11
C LEU A 78 3.95 23.18 7.90
N GLY A 79 2.97 22.96 8.80
CA GLY A 79 1.62 23.50 8.71
C GLY A 79 0.65 22.67 7.88
N LEU A 80 1.02 21.45 7.48
CA LEU A 80 0.13 20.52 6.78
C LEU A 80 -0.67 19.65 7.77
N GLY A 81 -1.62 18.87 7.24
CA GLY A 81 -2.43 17.93 8.04
C GLY A 81 -1.67 16.68 8.52
N GLY A 82 -0.46 16.44 8.03
CA GLY A 82 0.32 15.23 8.29
C GLY A 82 0.44 14.33 7.05
N LEU A 83 0.37 13.01 7.24
CA LEU A 83 0.48 12.01 6.17
C LEU A 83 -0.78 11.15 6.10
N VAL A 84 -1.23 10.84 4.88
CA VAL A 84 -2.29 9.84 4.63
C VAL A 84 -1.66 8.64 3.94
N ILE A 85 -1.88 7.45 4.49
CA ILE A 85 -1.47 6.18 3.89
C ILE A 85 -2.73 5.37 3.62
N ILE A 86 -2.91 4.98 2.37
CA ILE A 86 -4.01 4.12 1.92
C ILE A 86 -3.38 2.82 1.44
N LEU A 87 -3.72 1.73 2.10
CA LEU A 87 -3.35 0.39 1.68
C LEU A 87 -4.60 -0.29 1.14
N ASP A 88 -4.58 -0.61 -0.15
CA ASP A 88 -5.63 -1.38 -0.81
C ASP A 88 -5.27 -2.87 -0.81
N GLU A 89 -6.29 -3.72 -0.93
CA GLU A 89 -6.19 -5.19 -0.93
C GLU A 89 -5.30 -5.73 0.20
N VAL A 90 -5.48 -5.25 1.44
CA VAL A 90 -4.62 -5.63 2.58
C VAL A 90 -4.62 -7.15 2.83
N GLU A 91 -5.68 -7.85 2.47
CA GLU A 91 -5.77 -9.31 2.49
C GLU A 91 -4.73 -10.01 1.62
N THR A 92 -4.13 -9.35 0.63
CA THR A 92 -3.09 -9.96 -0.22
C THR A 92 -1.90 -10.47 0.58
N ILE A 93 -1.64 -9.90 1.77
CA ILE A 93 -0.62 -10.41 2.69
C ILE A 93 -0.82 -11.90 2.98
N THR A 94 -2.08 -12.36 3.07
CA THR A 94 -2.41 -13.73 3.43
C THR A 94 -2.22 -14.71 2.28
N HIS A 95 -2.03 -14.22 1.06
CA HIS A 95 -1.67 -15.04 -0.10
C HIS A 95 -0.17 -15.37 -0.11
N THR A 96 0.59 -14.83 0.84
CA THR A 96 2.02 -15.13 1.00
C THR A 96 2.21 -16.53 1.57
N TRP A 97 2.67 -17.46 0.73
CA TRP A 97 2.98 -18.83 1.12
C TRP A 97 4.16 -18.94 2.10
N ASN A 98 5.06 -17.95 2.08
CA ASN A 98 6.17 -17.88 3.01
C ASN A 98 5.69 -17.38 4.38
N TYR A 99 5.62 -18.29 5.35
CA TYR A 99 5.21 -17.99 6.72
C TYR A 99 6.04 -16.88 7.38
N SER A 100 7.34 -16.79 7.07
CA SER A 100 8.17 -15.70 7.55
C SER A 100 7.61 -14.38 7.05
N ASP A 101 7.53 -14.19 5.73
CA ASP A 101 7.10 -12.93 5.12
C ASP A 101 5.68 -12.54 5.51
N TYR A 102 4.79 -13.53 5.62
CA TYR A 102 3.46 -13.38 6.20
C TYR A 102 3.50 -12.75 7.61
N THR A 103 4.28 -13.35 8.51
CA THR A 103 4.43 -12.86 9.88
C THR A 103 5.04 -11.45 9.90
N ARG A 104 6.02 -11.18 9.04
CA ARG A 104 6.68 -9.86 8.95
C ARG A 104 5.69 -8.78 8.53
N GLY A 105 4.86 -9.06 7.53
CA GLY A 105 3.86 -8.13 7.06
C GLY A 105 2.76 -7.89 8.12
N LEU A 106 2.33 -8.91 8.85
CA LEU A 106 1.34 -8.74 9.92
C LEU A 106 1.89 -7.84 11.04
N ASN A 107 3.14 -8.07 11.45
CA ASN A 107 3.82 -7.21 12.41
C ASN A 107 3.97 -5.77 11.90
N PHE A 108 4.13 -5.59 10.58
CA PHE A 108 4.16 -4.27 9.96
C PHE A 108 2.82 -3.57 10.03
N LEU A 109 1.74 -4.25 9.63
CA LEU A 109 0.40 -3.70 9.73
C LEU A 109 0.02 -3.38 11.17
N GLU A 110 0.35 -4.26 12.11
CA GLU A 110 0.12 -4.03 13.55
C GLU A 110 0.90 -2.81 14.05
N GLY A 111 2.20 -2.75 13.77
CA GLY A 111 3.07 -1.65 14.17
C GLY A 111 2.63 -0.31 13.60
N LEU A 112 2.28 -0.29 12.31
CA LEU A 112 1.79 0.91 11.63
C LEU A 112 0.42 1.34 12.17
N THR A 113 -0.50 0.40 12.40
CA THR A 113 -1.85 0.68 12.93
C THR A 113 -1.78 1.26 14.33
N ARG A 114 -1.06 0.60 15.25
CA ARG A 114 -0.86 1.12 16.61
C ARG A 114 -0.13 2.47 16.62
N SER A 115 0.79 2.69 15.68
CA SER A 115 1.47 3.97 15.54
C SER A 115 0.53 5.07 15.04
N ALA A 116 -0.35 4.79 14.08
CA ALA A 116 -1.39 5.71 13.62
C ALA A 116 -2.40 6.06 14.72
N LEU A 117 -2.66 5.11 15.64
CA LEU A 117 -3.46 5.32 16.84
C LEU A 117 -2.71 6.07 17.96
N ASN A 118 -1.45 6.49 17.72
CA ASN A 118 -0.62 7.23 18.68
C ASN A 118 -0.46 6.51 20.04
N CYS A 119 -0.38 5.17 20.05
CA CYS A 119 -0.13 4.40 21.28
C CYS A 119 1.20 4.85 21.94
N ALA A 120 1.15 5.21 23.21
CA ALA A 120 2.27 5.82 23.93
C ALA A 120 3.46 4.86 24.10
N GLU A 121 3.18 3.57 24.21
CA GLU A 121 4.17 2.49 24.37
C GLU A 121 5.14 2.43 23.18
N LEU A 122 4.66 2.76 21.98
CA LEU A 122 5.44 2.71 20.74
C LEU A 122 6.44 3.84 20.57
N LYS A 123 6.43 4.83 21.46
CA LYS A 123 7.44 5.89 21.53
C LYS A 123 8.74 5.40 22.17
N ARG A 124 8.75 4.18 22.71
CA ARG A 124 9.90 3.46 23.25
C ARG A 124 10.07 2.13 22.52
N ILE A 125 11.20 1.45 22.75
CA ILE A 125 11.43 0.09 22.22
C ILE A 125 10.56 -0.86 23.04
N GLU A 126 9.57 -1.49 22.41
CA GLU A 126 8.63 -2.39 23.05
C GLU A 126 9.05 -3.84 22.79
N SER A 127 9.57 -4.50 23.83
CA SER A 127 10.13 -5.85 23.75
C SER A 127 9.19 -6.92 23.17
N ARG A 128 7.88 -6.71 23.26
CA ARG A 128 6.86 -7.66 22.75
C ARG A 128 6.67 -7.57 21.23
N MET A 129 7.11 -6.48 20.61
CA MET A 129 6.97 -6.26 19.17
C MET A 129 8.21 -6.72 18.39
N LEU A 130 8.01 -6.98 17.11
CA LEU A 130 9.06 -7.48 16.23
C LEU A 130 9.97 -6.35 15.73
N HIS A 131 11.07 -6.12 16.44
CA HIS A 131 12.08 -5.14 16.08
C HIS A 131 13.16 -5.68 15.13
N ASN A 132 13.81 -4.77 14.40
CA ASN A 132 15.08 -5.07 13.76
C ASN A 132 16.13 -5.48 14.82
N ARG A 133 16.80 -6.60 14.60
CA ARG A 133 17.76 -7.19 15.55
C ARG A 133 19.11 -6.48 15.63
N VAL A 134 19.44 -5.63 14.65
CA VAL A 134 20.74 -4.95 14.59
C VAL A 134 20.71 -3.60 15.29
N ARG A 135 19.66 -2.81 15.05
CA ARG A 135 19.53 -1.50 15.68
C ARG A 135 18.07 -1.18 15.95
N PRO A 136 17.44 -1.80 16.97
CA PRO A 136 16.02 -1.62 17.25
C PRO A 136 15.68 -0.14 17.43
N THR A 137 14.52 0.25 16.91
CA THR A 137 13.98 1.60 17.04
C THR A 137 12.56 1.55 17.60
N PRO A 138 12.11 2.60 18.31
CA PRO A 138 10.68 2.74 18.58
C PRO A 138 9.89 2.70 17.27
N TYR A 139 8.64 2.23 17.31
CA TYR A 139 7.78 2.23 16.12
C TYR A 139 7.26 3.64 15.77
N SER A 140 7.12 4.51 16.76
CA SER A 140 6.55 5.84 16.59
C SER A 140 7.57 6.95 16.88
N TYR A 141 7.71 7.87 15.94
CA TYR A 141 8.46 9.11 16.15
C TYR A 141 7.58 10.20 16.76
N ARG A 142 7.89 10.60 18.00
CA ARG A 142 7.21 11.71 18.71
C ARG A 142 5.69 11.52 18.72
N GLU A 143 4.96 12.47 18.14
CA GLU A 143 3.51 12.48 18.01
C GLU A 143 3.17 12.39 16.52
N PRO A 144 2.75 11.22 16.02
CA PRO A 144 2.46 11.04 14.62
C PRO A 144 1.14 11.73 14.23
N HIS A 145 1.16 12.39 13.09
CA HIS A 145 -0.04 12.93 12.43
C HIS A 145 -0.38 12.08 11.21
N LEU A 146 -0.66 10.80 11.43
CA LEU A 146 -0.86 9.80 10.39
C LEU A 146 -2.33 9.37 10.33
N LEU A 147 -2.94 9.49 9.15
CA LEU A 147 -4.19 8.82 8.81
C LEU A 147 -3.88 7.53 8.04
N LEU A 148 -4.22 6.39 8.63
CA LEU A 148 -4.09 5.07 7.98
C LEU A 148 -5.47 4.59 7.55
N ILE A 149 -5.62 4.29 6.27
CA ILE A 149 -6.82 3.67 5.70
C ILE A 149 -6.41 2.30 5.16
N LEU A 150 -7.09 1.26 5.64
CA LEU A 150 -6.91 -0.12 5.21
C LEU A 150 -8.18 -0.54 4.47
N ALA A 151 -8.09 -0.78 3.17
CA ALA A 151 -9.16 -1.38 2.39
C ALA A 151 -8.89 -2.89 2.28
N THR A 152 -9.92 -3.68 2.57
CA THR A 152 -9.80 -5.14 2.53
C THR A 152 -11.11 -5.80 2.13
N THR A 153 -11.02 -6.87 1.33
CA THR A 153 -12.15 -7.74 1.07
C THR A 153 -12.36 -8.73 2.23
N PRO A 154 -13.61 -9.03 2.63
CA PRO A 154 -13.86 -9.98 3.71
C PRO A 154 -13.41 -11.40 3.31
N THR A 155 -12.26 -11.81 3.79
CA THR A 155 -11.75 -13.17 3.64
C THR A 155 -11.96 -13.97 4.93
N HIS A 156 -12.74 -15.06 4.87
CA HIS A 156 -12.99 -15.91 6.03
C HIS A 156 -11.74 -16.74 6.41
N GLY A 157 -11.45 -16.84 7.71
CA GLY A 157 -10.53 -17.86 8.25
C GLY A 157 -9.04 -17.51 8.28
N LEU A 158 -8.66 -16.25 8.04
CA LEU A 158 -7.25 -15.86 8.00
C LEU A 158 -6.75 -15.40 9.36
N ARG A 159 -5.83 -16.19 9.93
CA ARG A 159 -5.27 -16.00 11.28
C ARG A 159 -4.39 -14.75 11.35
N GLY A 160 -4.82 -13.71 12.06
CA GLY A 160 -4.01 -12.51 12.35
C GLY A 160 -4.61 -11.20 11.83
N LEU A 161 -5.35 -11.23 10.71
CA LEU A 161 -6.13 -10.06 10.27
C LEU A 161 -7.26 -9.71 11.23
N GLU A 162 -7.84 -10.70 11.92
CA GLU A 162 -8.86 -10.44 12.94
C GLU A 162 -8.30 -9.68 14.14
N GLU A 163 -7.08 -9.97 14.58
CA GLU A 163 -6.41 -9.22 15.65
C GLU A 163 -6.17 -7.77 15.21
N LEU A 164 -5.72 -7.56 13.98
CA LEU A 164 -5.57 -6.23 13.39
C LEU A 164 -6.90 -5.47 13.33
N LYS A 165 -7.98 -6.15 12.88
CA LYS A 165 -9.33 -5.58 12.86
C LYS A 165 -9.82 -5.20 14.25
N ASN A 166 -9.40 -5.91 15.29
CA ASN A 166 -9.76 -5.58 16.67
C ASN A 166 -9.03 -4.34 17.21
N LEU A 167 -7.91 -3.93 16.61
CA LEU A 167 -7.22 -2.69 16.95
C LEU A 167 -7.91 -1.45 16.39
N ILE A 168 -8.76 -1.59 15.38
CA ILE A 168 -9.35 -0.47 14.64
C ILE A 168 -10.77 -0.24 15.14
N ASP A 169 -11.03 0.92 15.75
CA ASP A 169 -12.37 1.27 16.23
C ASP A 169 -13.31 1.68 15.08
N LYS A 170 -12.79 2.43 14.10
CA LYS A 170 -13.57 2.99 12.99
C LYS A 170 -13.55 2.06 11.79
N LYS A 171 -14.66 1.38 11.54
CA LYS A 171 -14.83 0.45 10.41
C LYS A 171 -16.00 0.91 9.54
N THR A 172 -15.77 0.99 8.23
CA THR A 172 -16.82 1.25 7.25
C THR A 172 -16.98 0.02 6.38
N TYR A 173 -18.17 -0.55 6.38
CA TYR A 173 -18.50 -1.69 5.53
C TYR A 173 -19.20 -1.19 4.28
N LEU A 174 -18.61 -1.49 3.12
CA LEU A 174 -19.27 -1.23 1.85
C LEU A 174 -20.40 -2.23 1.67
N ARG A 175 -21.56 -1.74 1.25
CA ARG A 175 -22.69 -2.60 0.88
C ARG A 175 -22.49 -3.14 -0.53
N ASN A 176 -23.21 -4.22 -0.82
CA ASN A 176 -23.36 -4.68 -2.19
C ASN A 176 -24.21 -3.70 -3.01
N PHE A 177 -23.98 -3.69 -4.32
CA PHE A 177 -24.81 -2.96 -5.26
C PHE A 177 -26.20 -3.59 -5.38
N THR A 178 -27.22 -2.74 -5.52
CA THR A 178 -28.57 -3.15 -5.88
C THR A 178 -28.65 -3.43 -7.39
N GLU A 179 -29.68 -4.14 -7.84
CA GLU A 179 -29.86 -4.45 -9.26
C GLU A 179 -29.95 -3.18 -10.12
N ALA A 180 -30.69 -2.16 -9.67
CA ALA A 180 -30.78 -0.86 -10.35
C ALA A 180 -29.41 -0.15 -10.47
N GLU A 181 -28.53 -0.32 -9.48
CA GLU A 181 -27.18 0.24 -9.56
C GLU A 181 -26.26 -0.58 -10.47
N ILE A 182 -26.43 -1.91 -10.50
CA ILE A 182 -25.73 -2.77 -11.44
C ILE A 182 -26.16 -2.45 -12.88
N GLU A 183 -27.43 -2.13 -13.11
CA GLU A 183 -27.92 -1.64 -14.40
C GLU A 183 -27.24 -0.33 -14.81
N VAL A 184 -27.12 0.64 -13.90
CA VAL A 184 -26.36 1.89 -14.16
C VAL A 184 -24.89 1.59 -14.48
N ILE A 185 -24.26 0.66 -13.76
CA ILE A 185 -22.87 0.24 -14.04
C ILE A 185 -22.76 -0.40 -15.43
N TYR A 186 -23.72 -1.26 -15.79
CA TYR A 186 -23.75 -1.92 -17.08
C TYR A 186 -23.91 -0.94 -18.24
N ASP A 187 -24.77 0.07 -18.05
CA ASP A 187 -24.98 1.13 -19.04
C ASP A 187 -23.71 1.97 -19.22
N ASN A 188 -23.06 2.36 -18.12
CA ASN A 188 -21.78 3.05 -18.17
C ASN A 188 -20.70 2.20 -18.84
N LEU A 189 -20.67 0.89 -18.58
CA LEU A 189 -19.73 -0.04 -19.21
C LEU A 189 -19.96 -0.11 -20.73
N LEU A 190 -21.22 -0.17 -21.16
CA LEU A 190 -21.58 -0.16 -22.58
C LEU A 190 -21.16 1.16 -23.25
N GLU A 191 -21.36 2.30 -22.61
CA GLU A 191 -20.94 3.60 -23.14
C GLU A 191 -19.41 3.69 -23.26
N VAL A 192 -18.68 3.28 -22.21
CA VAL A 192 -17.20 3.19 -22.26
C VAL A 192 -16.75 2.27 -23.40
N TYR A 193 -17.43 1.13 -23.58
CA TYR A 193 -17.10 0.19 -24.65
C TYR A 193 -17.35 0.79 -26.04
N LYS A 194 -18.46 1.50 -26.26
CA LYS A 194 -18.73 2.23 -27.52
C LYS A 194 -17.70 3.33 -27.79
N CYS A 195 -17.21 4.01 -26.74
CA CYS A 195 -16.12 4.97 -26.91
C CYS A 195 -14.83 4.30 -27.41
N ALA A 196 -14.53 3.09 -26.95
CA ALA A 196 -13.38 2.31 -27.43
C ALA A 196 -13.61 1.73 -28.84
N TYR A 197 -14.85 1.39 -29.20
CA TYR A 197 -15.24 0.79 -30.47
C TYR A 197 -16.42 1.53 -31.12
N PRO A 198 -16.17 2.63 -31.87
CA PRO A 198 -17.24 3.51 -32.37
C PRO A 198 -18.28 2.87 -33.30
N HIS A 199 -17.91 1.77 -33.97
CA HIS A 199 -18.82 1.02 -34.86
C HIS A 199 -19.58 -0.09 -34.14
N PHE A 200 -19.32 -0.32 -32.85
CA PHE A 200 -20.05 -1.30 -32.07
C PHE A 200 -21.48 -0.81 -31.82
N SER A 201 -22.45 -1.62 -32.20
CA SER A 201 -23.86 -1.39 -31.88
C SER A 201 -24.49 -2.70 -31.43
N ILE A 202 -25.44 -2.58 -30.49
CA ILE A 202 -26.19 -3.71 -29.96
C ILE A 202 -27.64 -3.30 -29.80
N ASP A 203 -28.56 -4.14 -30.24
CA ASP A 203 -29.98 -3.89 -30.08
C ASP A 203 -30.44 -4.09 -28.63
N ALA A 204 -31.59 -3.51 -28.29
CA ALA A 204 -32.11 -3.53 -26.93
C ALA A 204 -32.38 -4.94 -26.40
N SER A 205 -32.80 -5.88 -27.26
CA SER A 205 -33.08 -7.26 -26.84
C SER A 205 -31.79 -7.99 -26.47
N ARG A 206 -30.73 -7.85 -27.28
CA ARG A 206 -29.42 -8.43 -26.97
C ARG A 206 -28.80 -7.81 -25.73
N ARG A 207 -28.89 -6.48 -25.57
CA ARG A 207 -28.44 -5.76 -24.38
C ARG A 207 -29.08 -6.34 -23.11
N GLU A 208 -30.41 -6.47 -23.10
CA GLU A 208 -31.17 -7.03 -21.98
C GLU A 208 -30.77 -8.48 -21.66
N ASN A 209 -30.55 -9.29 -22.70
CA ASN A 209 -30.14 -10.68 -22.54
C ASN A 209 -28.73 -10.81 -21.94
N ILE A 210 -27.78 -9.97 -22.36
CA ILE A 210 -26.44 -9.94 -21.77
C ILE A 210 -26.53 -9.52 -20.30
N PHE A 211 -27.27 -8.46 -19.99
CA PHE A 211 -27.44 -7.97 -18.63
C PHE A 211 -27.95 -9.08 -17.69
N LYS A 212 -29.06 -9.75 -18.07
CA LYS A 212 -29.63 -10.85 -17.29
C LYS A 212 -28.67 -12.02 -17.13
N ALA A 213 -27.98 -12.39 -18.21
CA ALA A 213 -27.00 -13.47 -18.17
C ALA A 213 -25.80 -13.13 -17.26
N ALA A 214 -25.31 -11.90 -17.32
CA ALA A 214 -24.23 -11.39 -16.48
C ALA A 214 -24.64 -11.39 -15.00
N LEU A 215 -25.85 -10.90 -14.70
CA LEU A 215 -26.40 -10.85 -13.34
C LEU A 215 -26.56 -12.25 -12.75
N GLN A 216 -27.05 -13.21 -13.54
CA GLN A 216 -27.24 -14.59 -13.11
C GLN A 216 -25.90 -15.32 -12.88
N ARG A 217 -24.92 -15.14 -13.77
CA ARG A 217 -23.63 -15.84 -13.72
C ARG A 217 -22.67 -15.30 -12.68
N SER A 218 -22.64 -13.97 -12.51
CA SER A 218 -21.69 -13.30 -11.62
C SER A 218 -21.90 -13.62 -10.15
N LYS A 219 -23.04 -14.23 -9.75
CA LYS A 219 -23.38 -14.49 -8.34
C LYS A 219 -23.21 -13.25 -7.43
N ARG A 220 -23.43 -12.05 -7.97
CA ARG A 220 -23.22 -10.74 -7.34
C ARG A 220 -21.76 -10.30 -7.14
N GLU A 221 -20.80 -10.98 -7.78
CA GLU A 221 -19.42 -10.51 -7.86
C GLU A 221 -19.27 -9.53 -9.01
N LEU A 222 -18.96 -8.28 -8.68
CA LEU A 222 -18.87 -7.20 -9.67
C LEU A 222 -17.78 -7.47 -10.73
N ARG A 223 -16.65 -8.07 -10.34
CA ARG A 223 -15.56 -8.41 -11.27
C ARG A 223 -16.03 -9.38 -12.35
N GLU A 224 -16.70 -10.45 -11.95
CA GLU A 224 -17.25 -11.44 -12.88
C GLU A 224 -18.37 -10.85 -13.74
N PHE A 225 -19.19 -9.96 -13.18
CA PHE A 225 -20.22 -9.23 -13.93
C PHE A 225 -19.62 -8.37 -15.05
N ILE A 226 -18.60 -7.56 -14.72
CA ILE A 226 -17.91 -6.69 -15.68
C ILE A 226 -17.24 -7.54 -16.75
N LYS A 227 -16.48 -8.55 -16.33
CA LYS A 227 -15.75 -9.44 -17.25
C LYS A 227 -16.69 -10.13 -18.24
N PHE A 228 -17.77 -10.74 -17.74
CA PHE A 228 -18.74 -11.41 -18.59
C PHE A 228 -19.38 -10.43 -19.59
N SER A 229 -19.74 -9.23 -19.12
CA SER A 229 -20.34 -8.21 -19.98
C SER A 229 -19.39 -7.77 -21.09
N SER A 230 -18.12 -7.50 -20.76
CA SER A 230 -17.10 -7.12 -21.75
C SER A 230 -16.83 -8.24 -22.77
N GLU A 231 -16.74 -9.50 -22.33
CA GLU A 231 -16.53 -10.65 -23.22
C GLU A 231 -17.73 -10.86 -24.16
N ALA A 232 -18.95 -10.64 -23.66
CA ALA A 232 -20.15 -10.69 -24.49
C ALA A 232 -20.14 -9.57 -25.55
N PHE A 233 -19.74 -8.35 -25.18
CA PHE A 233 -19.61 -7.25 -26.14
C PHE A 233 -18.58 -7.57 -27.22
N ASP A 234 -17.42 -8.09 -26.85
CA ASP A 234 -16.39 -8.54 -27.80
C ASP A 234 -16.92 -9.62 -28.74
N TRP A 235 -17.66 -10.59 -28.23
CA TRP A 235 -18.27 -11.61 -29.07
C TRP A 235 -19.23 -10.97 -30.10
N PHE A 236 -20.15 -10.11 -29.68
CA PHE A 236 -21.04 -9.44 -30.64
C PHE A 236 -20.32 -8.55 -31.65
N ARG A 237 -19.24 -7.87 -31.23
CA ARG A 237 -18.41 -7.06 -32.11
C ARG A 237 -17.71 -7.90 -33.18
N LEU A 238 -17.15 -9.05 -32.80
CA LEU A 238 -16.39 -9.93 -33.70
C LEU A 238 -17.29 -10.76 -34.63
N SER A 239 -18.42 -11.30 -34.14
CA SER A 239 -19.42 -11.98 -35.00
C SER A 239 -19.96 -11.09 -36.10
N SER A 240 -20.11 -9.80 -35.81
CA SER A 240 -20.65 -8.86 -36.78
C SER A 240 -19.62 -8.52 -37.88
N ALA A 241 -18.33 -8.67 -37.60
CA ALA A 241 -17.25 -8.44 -38.57
C ALA A 241 -17.10 -9.62 -39.55
N GLU A 242 -17.24 -10.85 -39.07
CA GLU A 242 -17.13 -12.08 -39.90
C GLU A 242 -18.28 -12.25 -40.91
N ASN A 243 -19.43 -11.62 -40.72
CA ASN A 243 -20.58 -11.70 -41.65
C ASN A 243 -20.52 -10.68 -42.81
N THR A 244 -19.40 -9.97 -42.96
CA THR A 244 -19.19 -8.95 -43.99
C THR A 244 -18.11 -9.29 -45.02
N GLU A 245 -17.52 -10.49 -44.94
CA GLU A 245 -16.65 -11.09 -45.96
C GLU A 245 -17.39 -12.18 -46.75
#